data_AF-A0AAW1WCT5-F1
#
_entry.id   AF-A0AAW1WCT5-F1
#
_cell.length_a   1.000
_cell.length_b   1.000
_cell.length_c   1.000
_cell.angle_alpha   90.00
_cell.angle_beta   90.00
_cell.angle_gamma   90.00
#
_symmetry.space_group_name_H-M   'P 1'
#
loop_
_entity.id
_entity.type
_entity.pdbx_description
1 polymer ?
#
loop_
_entity_poly.entity_id
_entity_poly.type
_entity_poly.pdbx_seq_one_letter_code
_entity_poly.pdbx_strand_id
1 'polypeptide(L)'
;MQIFEQYNISEGACQFALAALEQAEEAYSANNESHDSDPFNESISTIKGRLWAHVCKFKLDRNLYHDAYCAIISNPDEESKYIWLRRLKIVLNERGAIKVFYHITNSALFAFNIFF
;
A
#
# COMPACT_ATOMS: atom_id res chain seq x y z
N MET A 1 7.04 11.62 -6.68
CA MET A 1 5.80 10.88 -7.04
C MET A 1 4.82 11.70 -7.89
N GLN A 2 4.28 12.83 -7.41
CA GLN A 2 3.24 13.61 -8.12
C GLN A 2 3.65 14.04 -9.55
N ILE A 3 4.93 14.37 -9.77
CA ILE A 3 5.46 14.67 -11.10
C ILE A 3 5.30 13.47 -12.04
N PHE A 4 5.72 12.26 -11.63
CA PHE A 4 5.55 11.05 -12.45
C PHE A 4 4.08 10.76 -12.76
N GLU A 5 3.20 10.97 -11.78
CA GLU A 5 1.75 10.82 -11.95
C GLU A 5 1.18 11.81 -12.96
N GLN A 6 1.62 13.08 -12.95
CA GLN A 6 1.22 14.09 -13.92
C GLN A 6 1.60 13.72 -15.36
N TYR A 7 2.73 13.02 -15.55
CA TYR A 7 3.16 12.52 -16.86
C TYR A 7 2.63 11.10 -17.18
N ASN A 8 1.68 10.59 -16.39
CA ASN A 8 1.10 9.25 -16.53
C ASN A 8 2.13 8.09 -16.48
N ILE A 9 3.26 8.31 -15.80
CA ILE A 9 4.32 7.32 -15.60
C ILE A 9 4.05 6.57 -14.30
N SER A 10 3.01 5.73 -14.31
CA SER A 10 2.52 5.03 -13.11
C SER A 10 3.56 4.11 -12.46
N GLU A 11 4.43 3.51 -13.26
CA GLU A 11 5.53 2.68 -12.76
C GLU A 11 6.57 3.50 -11.98
N GLY A 12 7.02 4.62 -12.54
CA GLY A 12 7.96 5.52 -11.86
C GLY A 12 7.35 6.14 -10.60
N ALA A 13 6.07 6.48 -10.62
CA ALA A 13 5.35 6.94 -9.44
C ALA A 13 5.28 5.86 -8.34
N CYS A 14 5.04 4.61 -8.72
CA CYS A 14 5.03 3.46 -7.81
C CYS A 14 6.42 3.19 -7.20
N GLN A 15 7.48 3.21 -8.02
CA GLN A 15 8.85 3.00 -7.54
C GLN A 15 9.28 4.11 -6.57
N PHE A 16 8.92 5.36 -6.86
CA PHE A 16 9.18 6.47 -5.96
C PHE A 16 8.46 6.29 -4.61
N ALA A 17 7.20 5.85 -4.61
CA ALA A 17 6.45 5.60 -3.38
C ALA A 17 7.08 4.47 -2.54
N LEU A 18 7.56 3.40 -3.19
CA LEU A 18 8.27 2.31 -2.52
C LEU A 18 9.61 2.77 -1.92
N ALA A 19 10.41 3.54 -2.66
CA ALA A 19 11.66 4.10 -2.14
C ALA A 19 11.42 5.05 -0.95
N ALA A 20 10.34 5.85 -1.00
CA ALA A 20 9.95 6.71 0.11
C ALA A 20 9.51 5.90 1.35
N LEU A 21 8.88 4.74 1.17
CA LEU A 21 8.53 3.83 2.27
C LEU A 21 9.78 3.24 2.93
N GLU A 22 10.75 2.81 2.13
CA GLU A 22 12.05 2.31 2.62
C GLU A 22 12.77 3.37 3.44
N GLN A 23 12.88 4.59 2.90
CA GLN A 23 13.49 5.71 3.62
C GLN A 23 12.77 6.07 4.93
N ALA A 24 11.44 5.98 4.96
CA ALA A 24 10.65 6.24 6.16
C ALA A 24 10.89 5.17 7.25
N GLU A 25 11.11 3.92 6.85
CA GLU A 25 11.45 2.83 7.77
C GLU A 25 12.86 3.01 8.37
N GLU A 26 13.83 3.38 7.54
CA GLU A 26 15.20 3.65 7.99
C GLU A 26 15.24 4.84 8.96
N ALA A 27 14.52 5.92 8.64
CA ALA A 27 14.44 7.09 9.51
C ALA A 27 13.75 6.78 10.85
N TYR A 28 12.71 5.94 10.85
CA TYR A 28 12.08 5.47 12.08
C TYR A 28 13.07 4.66 12.93
N SER A 29 13.79 3.74 12.30
CA SER A 29 14.76 2.88 12.97
C SER A 29 15.90 3.67 13.60
N ALA A 30 16.36 4.75 12.94
CA ALA A 30 17.41 5.62 13.43
C ALA A 30 16.96 6.60 14.54
N ASN A 31 15.71 7.08 14.51
CA ASN A 31 15.20 8.09 15.46
C ASN A 31 14.71 7.50 16.80
N ASN A 32 14.65 6.19 16.95
CA ASN A 32 14.33 5.56 18.24
C ASN A 32 15.39 5.83 19.34
N GLU A 33 16.50 6.49 19.00
CA GLU A 33 17.53 6.95 19.95
C GLU A 33 17.36 8.40 20.44
N SER A 34 16.48 9.22 19.85
CA SER A 34 16.29 10.63 20.25
C SER A 34 14.81 11.00 20.42
N HIS A 35 14.35 10.99 21.67
CA HIS A 35 12.99 11.38 22.09
C HIS A 35 12.79 12.90 22.11
N ASP A 36 12.77 13.54 20.94
CA ASP A 36 12.19 14.88 20.80
C ASP A 36 11.19 14.88 19.64
N SER A 37 9.92 14.58 19.96
CA SER A 37 8.82 14.62 18.99
C SER A 37 8.21 16.02 18.95
N ASP A 38 8.49 16.76 17.88
CA ASP A 38 7.77 17.99 17.53
C ASP A 38 6.27 17.67 17.33
N PRO A 39 5.35 18.33 18.06
CA PRO A 39 3.91 18.10 17.94
C PRO A 39 3.31 18.44 16.56
N PHE A 40 4.07 19.11 15.68
CA PHE A 40 3.68 19.36 14.29
C PHE A 40 4.18 18.30 13.30
N ASN A 41 5.02 17.37 13.75
CA ASN A 41 5.52 16.31 12.90
C ASN A 41 4.47 15.22 12.76
N GLU A 42 4.01 15.01 11.53
CA GLU A 42 3.06 13.96 11.23
C GLU A 42 3.61 12.59 11.61
N SER A 43 2.77 11.74 12.21
CA SER A 43 3.23 10.41 12.60
C SER A 43 3.72 9.63 11.38
N ILE A 44 4.82 8.90 11.54
CA ILE A 44 5.38 8.05 10.48
C ILE A 44 4.35 7.04 9.99
N SER A 45 3.45 6.57 10.87
CA SER A 45 2.32 5.71 10.48
C SER A 45 1.40 6.38 9.45
N THR A 46 1.05 7.66 9.64
CA THR A 46 0.20 8.42 8.72
C THR A 46 0.88 8.63 7.35
N ILE A 47 2.18 8.95 7.35
CA ILE A 47 2.98 9.09 6.12
C ILE A 47 3.01 7.75 5.36
N LYS A 48 3.37 6.66 6.05
CA LYS A 48 3.40 5.30 5.47
C LYS A 48 2.02 4.90 4.96
N GLY A 49 0.96 5.26 5.67
CA GLY A 49 -0.41 4.96 5.28
C GLY A 49 -0.78 5.53 3.91
N ARG A 50 -0.42 6.79 3.67
CA ARG A 50 -0.60 7.43 2.36
C ARG A 50 0.27 6.83 1.28
N LEU A 51 1.54 6.56 1.57
CA LEU A 51 2.45 5.98 0.58
C LEU A 51 1.95 4.60 0.11
N TRP A 52 1.51 3.74 1.03
CA TRP A 52 0.91 2.45 0.68
C TRP A 52 -0.40 2.60 -0.12
N ALA A 53 -1.22 3.59 0.18
CA ALA A 53 -2.40 3.92 -0.63
C ALA A 53 -2.02 4.26 -2.08
N HIS A 54 -0.93 5.03 -2.28
CA HIS A 54 -0.41 5.33 -3.61
C HIS A 54 0.15 4.09 -4.32
N VAL A 55 0.92 3.25 -3.63
CA VAL A 55 1.40 1.97 -4.20
C VAL A 55 0.22 1.10 -4.65
N CYS A 56 -0.81 0.95 -3.81
CA CYS A 56 -2.02 0.22 -4.14
C CYS A 56 -2.69 0.78 -5.41
N LYS A 57 -2.87 2.11 -5.47
CA LYS A 57 -3.43 2.79 -6.65
C LYS A 57 -2.67 2.41 -7.92
N PHE A 58 -1.36 2.62 -7.95
CA PHE A 58 -0.56 2.43 -9.16
C PHE A 58 -0.48 0.95 -9.58
N LYS A 59 -0.45 0.01 -8.63
CA LYS A 59 -0.53 -1.42 -8.92
C LYS A 59 -1.89 -1.80 -9.50
N LEU A 60 -2.98 -1.28 -8.94
CA LEU A 60 -4.34 -1.54 -9.41
C LEU A 60 -4.59 -0.96 -10.83
N ASP A 61 -4.09 0.25 -11.09
CA ASP A 61 -4.17 0.90 -12.41
C ASP A 61 -3.44 0.08 -13.49
N ARG A 62 -2.40 -0.67 -13.11
CA ARG A 62 -1.65 -1.60 -13.98
C ARG A 62 -2.23 -3.02 -14.03
N ASN A 63 -3.39 -3.27 -13.44
CA ASN A 63 -4.00 -4.61 -13.31
C ASN A 63 -3.18 -5.62 -12.48
N LEU A 64 -2.25 -5.17 -11.64
CA LEU A 64 -1.44 -6.02 -10.77
C LEU A 64 -2.21 -6.28 -9.47
N TYR A 65 -3.28 -7.08 -9.54
CA TYR A 65 -4.26 -7.23 -8.46
C TYR A 65 -3.69 -7.85 -7.18
N HIS A 66 -2.79 -8.84 -7.33
CA HIS A 66 -2.13 -9.47 -6.18
C HIS A 66 -1.24 -8.45 -5.45
N ASP A 67 -0.39 -7.72 -6.19
CA ASP A 67 0.46 -6.67 -5.62
C ASP A 67 -0.35 -5.55 -4.98
N ALA A 68 -1.48 -5.16 -5.59
CA ALA A 68 -2.39 -4.18 -5.00
C ALA A 68 -2.97 -4.67 -3.67
N TYR A 69 -3.37 -5.94 -3.59
CA TYR A 69 -3.81 -6.55 -2.33
C TYR A 69 -2.70 -6.60 -1.28
N CYS A 70 -1.46 -6.96 -1.67
CA CYS A 70 -0.30 -6.91 -0.79
C CYS A 70 -0.09 -5.48 -0.23
N ALA A 71 -0.15 -4.46 -1.09
CA ALA A 71 -0.02 -3.06 -0.66
C ALA A 71 -1.12 -2.64 0.33
N ILE A 72 -2.33 -3.18 0.21
CA ILE A 72 -3.41 -2.95 1.17
C ILE A 72 -3.07 -3.56 2.53
N ILE A 73 -2.74 -4.85 2.59
CA ILE A 73 -2.49 -5.52 3.88
C ILE A 73 -1.25 -4.98 4.60
N SER A 74 -0.25 -4.50 3.84
CA SER A 74 0.97 -3.87 4.38
C SER A 74 0.76 -2.43 4.86
N ASN A 75 -0.37 -1.81 4.55
CA ASN A 75 -0.66 -0.44 4.98
C ASN A 75 -0.85 -0.40 6.51
N PRO A 76 -0.19 0.49 7.28
CA PRO A 76 -0.45 0.59 8.73
C PRO A 76 -1.74 1.34 9.08
N ASP A 77 -2.36 2.04 8.13
CA ASP A 77 -3.61 2.79 8.30
C ASP A 77 -4.83 1.91 7.99
N GLU A 78 -5.56 1.51 9.04
CA GLU A 78 -6.74 0.64 8.95
C GLU A 78 -7.91 1.25 8.17
N GLU A 79 -8.13 2.56 8.25
CA GLU A 79 -9.20 3.20 7.50
C GLU A 79 -8.89 3.16 6.00
N SER A 80 -7.63 3.47 5.65
CA SER A 80 -7.13 3.34 4.29
C SER A 80 -7.27 1.90 3.77
N LYS A 81 -6.97 0.86 4.57
CA LYS A 81 -7.18 -0.54 4.17
C LYS A 81 -8.62 -0.80 3.73
N TYR A 82 -9.58 -0.39 4.54
CA TYR A 82 -10.99 -0.64 4.26
C TYR A 82 -11.44 0.03 2.95
N ILE A 83 -11.04 1.29 2.74
CA ILE A 83 -11.33 2.05 1.52
C ILE A 83 -10.76 1.33 0.29
N TRP A 84 -9.50 0.90 0.35
CA TRP A 84 -8.84 0.25 -0.78
C TRP A 84 -9.32 -1.18 -1.03
N LEU A 85 -9.68 -1.95 0.00
CA LEU A 85 -10.33 -3.26 -0.17
C LEU A 85 -11.66 -3.14 -0.92
N ARG A 86 -12.48 -2.17 -0.52
CA ARG A 86 -13.75 -1.90 -1.20
C ARG A 86 -13.52 -1.52 -2.67
N ARG A 87 -12.54 -0.66 -2.93
CA ARG A 87 -12.19 -0.26 -4.30
C ARG A 87 -11.66 -1.41 -5.14
N LEU A 88 -10.78 -2.25 -4.58
CA LEU A 88 -10.25 -3.43 -5.26
C LEU A 88 -11.39 -4.37 -5.69
N LYS A 89 -12.37 -4.64 -4.82
CA LYS A 89 -13.52 -5.48 -5.13
C LYS A 89 -14.36 -4.90 -6.28
N ILE A 90 -14.61 -3.59 -6.27
CA ILE A 90 -15.37 -2.90 -7.34
C ILE A 90 -14.63 -3.05 -8.67
N VAL A 91 -13.34 -2.70 -8.71
CA VAL A 91 -12.53 -2.76 -9.94
C VAL A 91 -12.41 -4.20 -10.48
N LEU A 92 -12.23 -5.18 -9.61
CA LEU A 92 -12.20 -6.59 -10.02
C LEU A 92 -13.54 -7.05 -10.60
N ASN A 93 -14.66 -6.58 -10.05
CA ASN A 93 -15.98 -6.90 -10.58
C ASN A 93 -16.20 -6.24 -11.97
N GLU A 94 -15.88 -4.95 -12.09
CA GLU A 94 -16.00 -4.19 -13.35
C GLU A 94 -15.14 -4.78 -14.47
N ARG A 95 -13.96 -5.33 -14.14
CA ARG A 95 -13.04 -5.96 -15.10
C ARG A 95 -13.31 -7.46 -15.30
N GLY A 96 -14.36 -8.03 -14.70
CA GLY A 96 -14.67 -9.46 -14.80
C GLY A 96 -13.64 -10.39 -14.14
N ALA A 97 -12.75 -9.85 -13.31
CA ALA A 97 -11.64 -10.54 -12.66
C ALA A 97 -11.96 -10.97 -11.22
N ILE A 98 -13.22 -11.01 -10.81
CA ILE A 98 -13.62 -11.30 -9.42
C ILE A 98 -13.10 -12.66 -8.89
N LYS A 99 -12.87 -13.64 -9.77
CA LYS A 99 -12.23 -14.92 -9.41
C LYS A 99 -10.83 -14.75 -8.84
N VAL A 100 -10.10 -13.72 -9.29
CA VAL A 100 -8.79 -13.35 -8.78
C VAL A 100 -8.87 -12.93 -7.31
N PHE A 101 -9.93 -12.20 -6.92
CA PHE A 101 -10.14 -11.83 -5.52
C PHE A 101 -10.21 -13.06 -4.62
N TYR A 102 -11.05 -14.03 -4.97
CA TYR A 102 -11.22 -15.26 -4.19
C TYR A 102 -9.92 -16.07 -4.12
N HIS A 103 -9.15 -16.11 -5.21
CA HIS A 103 -7.85 -16.79 -5.19
C HIS A 103 -6.88 -16.09 -4.24
N ILE A 104 -6.75 -14.76 -4.35
CA ILE A 104 -5.88 -13.97 -3.47
C ILE A 104 -6.26 -14.15 -1.99
N THR A 105 -7.55 -14.05 -1.65
CA THR A 105 -8.00 -14.19 -0.26
C THR A 105 -7.89 -15.62 0.27
N ASN A 106 -8.12 -16.63 -0.57
CA ASN A 106 -7.95 -18.03 -0.16
C ASN A 106 -6.48 -18.40 0.04
N SER A 107 -5.59 -17.90 -0.82
CA SER A 107 -4.14 -18.06 -0.66
C SER A 107 -3.62 -17.35 0.60
N ALA A 108 -4.18 -16.18 0.93
CA ALA A 108 -3.87 -15.48 2.18
C ALA A 108 -4.35 -16.25 3.43
N LEU A 109 -5.56 -16.84 3.38
CA LEU A 109 -6.05 -17.72 4.45
C LEU A 109 -5.20 -19.00 4.60
N PHE A 110 -4.66 -19.51 3.49
CA PHE A 110 -3.77 -20.67 3.48
C PHE A 110 -2.40 -20.33 4.08
N ALA A 111 -1.84 -19.16 3.76
CA ALA A 111 -0.61 -18.66 4.37
C ALA A 111 -0.78 -18.39 5.87
N PHE A 112 -1.93 -17.85 6.30
CA PHE A 112 -2.22 -17.61 7.72
C PHE A 112 -2.35 -18.91 8.55
N ASN A 113 -2.80 -20.02 7.94
CA ASN A 113 -2.89 -21.34 8.59
C ASN A 113 -1.59 -22.16 8.54
N ILE A 114 -0.56 -21.72 7.80
CA ILE A 114 0.73 -22.42 7.71
C ILE A 114 1.80 -21.75 8.57
N PHE A 115 1.69 -20.43 8.82
CA PHE A 115 2.71 -19.65 9.53
C PHE A 115 2.34 -19.24 10.97
N PHE A 116 1.21 -19.72 11.49
CA PHE A 116 0.80 -19.63 12.91
C PHE A 116 0.29 -20.99 13.40
#